data_AF-A0A4Y7KU27-F1
#
_entry.id   AF-A0A4Y7KU27-F1
#
_cell.length_a   1.000
_cell.length_b   1.000
_cell.length_c   1.000
_cell.angle_alpha   90.00
_cell.angle_beta   90.00
_cell.angle_gamma   90.00
#
_symmetry.space_group_name_H-M   'P 1'
#
loop_
_entity.id
_entity.type
_entity.pdbx_description
1 polymer ?
#
loop_
_entity_poly.entity_id
_entity_poly.type
_entity_poly.pdbx_seq_one_letter_code
_entity_poly.pdbx_strand_id
1 'polypeptide(L)'
;MAGILRSSSTPKKGYPSQELLDDLCSRFVLNVPSEDLESFERMLFLVEQAHWFYEDNAVEQDSGLKSLSLREFTSLMFRSCDALRPYTAHVDDIYNDFNKYKVRVPVSGAIILDEAYERCLLVKGWKSGASWSFPRGKRNKDEEDHTCAAREVLEETGFNTSKLLKVDDFIEVTVGEQRVRLFIVVGAKDDTVFAPQTKKEISLILIIYLSPSRPLKSWISKHRPHKTKKSDSSPKGTTSVWKAKNPTVSPPTAIPEMTLTAKPPVLPETQTSELESRPGRSFRSFRMDTASVLRAMEAGWVI
;
A
#
# COMPACT_ATOMS: atom_id res chain seq x y z
N MET A 1 44.52 20.10 30.05
CA MET A 1 43.89 19.41 28.91
C MET A 1 43.25 18.13 29.42
N ALA A 2 41.96 18.17 29.77
CA ALA A 2 41.16 16.96 29.99
C ALA A 2 39.82 17.20 29.32
N GLY A 3 39.64 16.58 28.16
CA GLY A 3 38.45 16.72 27.33
C GLY A 3 37.26 16.03 27.98
N ILE A 4 36.18 16.79 28.20
CA ILE A 4 34.89 16.25 28.59
C ILE A 4 34.28 15.60 27.33
N LEU A 5 34.32 14.28 27.26
CA LEU A 5 33.56 13.50 26.28
C LEU A 5 32.06 13.65 26.62
N ARG A 6 31.38 14.59 25.94
CA ARG A 6 29.91 14.62 25.91
C ARG A 6 29.44 13.41 25.11
N SER A 7 29.02 12.36 25.81
CA SER A 7 28.24 11.29 25.19
C SER A 7 26.91 11.89 24.71
N SER A 8 26.71 12.00 23.40
CA SER A 8 25.40 12.33 22.83
C SER A 8 24.48 11.13 23.01
N SER A 9 23.84 11.03 24.19
CA SER A 9 22.70 10.13 24.36
C SER A 9 21.58 10.62 23.44
N THR A 10 21.18 9.78 22.50
CA THR A 10 19.94 10.00 21.76
C THR A 10 18.79 10.06 22.77
N PRO A 11 17.92 11.08 22.75
CA PRO A 11 16.78 11.13 23.65
C PRO A 11 15.95 9.85 23.46
N LYS A 12 15.68 9.13 24.55
CA LYS A 12 14.88 7.90 24.51
C LYS A 12 13.47 8.28 24.05
N LYS A 13 13.05 7.71 22.92
CA LYS A 13 11.68 7.86 22.43
C LYS A 13 10.69 7.26 23.43
N GLY A 14 9.63 8.00 23.74
CA GLY A 14 8.60 7.63 24.71
C GLY A 14 7.42 6.88 24.08
N TYR A 15 6.67 6.14 24.89
CA TYR A 15 5.35 5.62 24.51
C TYR A 15 4.32 6.77 24.44
N PRO A 16 3.22 6.61 23.69
CA PRO A 16 2.16 7.62 23.66
C PRO A 16 1.58 7.86 25.06
N SER A 17 1.18 9.10 25.33
CA SER A 17 0.50 9.46 26.59
C SER A 17 -0.88 8.81 26.69
N GLN A 18 -1.42 8.72 27.90
CA GLN A 18 -2.79 8.23 28.11
C GLN A 18 -3.80 9.11 27.37
N GLU A 19 -3.63 10.43 27.36
CA GLU A 19 -4.48 11.36 26.61
C GLU A 19 -4.52 11.06 25.10
N LEU A 20 -3.36 10.78 24.50
CA LEU A 20 -3.30 10.39 23.10
C LEU A 20 -3.98 9.04 22.85
N LEU A 21 -3.81 8.07 23.76
CA LEU A 21 -4.49 6.78 23.65
C LEU A 21 -6.01 6.93 23.80
N ASP A 22 -6.49 7.79 24.69
CA ASP A 22 -7.92 8.09 24.88
C ASP A 22 -8.52 8.78 23.64
N ASP A 23 -7.80 9.73 23.04
CA ASP A 23 -8.18 10.35 21.76
C ASP A 23 -8.31 9.29 20.66
N LEU A 24 -7.31 8.41 20.49
CA LEU A 24 -7.35 7.32 19.51
C LEU A 24 -8.50 6.34 19.79
N CYS A 25 -8.75 5.99 21.07
CA CYS A 25 -9.88 5.15 21.45
C CYS A 25 -11.20 5.79 21.05
N SER A 26 -11.38 7.07 21.33
CA SER A 26 -12.62 7.79 21.02
C SER A 26 -12.87 7.87 19.50
N ARG A 27 -11.82 8.11 18.71
CA ARG A 27 -11.92 8.25 17.25
C ARG A 27 -12.23 6.95 16.54
N PHE A 28 -11.61 5.86 16.98
CA PHE A 28 -11.59 4.61 16.20
C PHE A 28 -12.38 3.47 16.83
N VAL A 29 -12.60 3.48 18.15
CA VAL A 29 -13.16 2.30 18.86
C VAL A 29 -14.46 2.61 19.57
N LEU A 30 -14.56 3.68 20.36
CA LEU A 30 -15.70 3.87 21.27
C LEU A 30 -16.99 4.35 20.58
N ASN A 31 -16.88 4.98 19.41
CA ASN A 31 -18.01 5.61 18.72
C ASN A 31 -18.47 4.82 17.47
N VAL A 32 -18.08 3.55 17.36
CA VAL A 32 -18.51 2.66 16.27
C VAL A 32 -19.83 1.96 16.60
N PRO A 33 -20.57 1.46 15.60
CA PRO A 33 -21.75 0.60 15.84
C PRO A 33 -21.41 -0.58 16.76
N SER A 34 -22.32 -0.95 17.65
CA SER A 34 -22.07 -2.05 18.60
C SER A 34 -21.72 -3.37 17.91
N GLU A 35 -22.23 -3.61 16.70
CA GLU A 35 -21.91 -4.81 15.92
C GLU A 35 -20.40 -4.91 15.56
N ASP A 36 -19.67 -3.78 15.51
CA ASP A 36 -18.21 -3.77 15.30
C ASP A 36 -17.44 -4.24 16.53
N LEU A 37 -18.05 -4.19 17.72
CA LEU A 37 -17.45 -4.64 18.98
C LEU A 37 -17.82 -6.09 19.34
N GLU A 38 -18.61 -6.76 18.51
CA GLU A 38 -19.03 -8.16 18.71
C GLU A 38 -18.10 -9.17 18.02
N SER A 39 -17.15 -8.72 17.19
CA SER A 39 -16.18 -9.56 16.49
C SER A 39 -14.75 -9.09 16.79
N PHE A 40 -13.89 -10.02 17.21
CA PHE A 40 -12.47 -9.73 17.44
C PHE A 40 -11.77 -9.27 16.17
N GLU A 41 -12.15 -9.78 15.01
CA GLU A 41 -11.62 -9.34 13.74
C GLU A 41 -11.98 -7.87 13.48
N ARG A 42 -13.24 -7.47 13.70
CA ARG A 42 -13.69 -6.08 13.55
C ARG A 42 -12.98 -5.15 14.53
N MET A 43 -12.91 -5.53 15.81
CA MET A 43 -12.16 -4.77 16.82
C MET A 43 -10.69 -4.57 16.42
N LEU A 44 -10.03 -5.60 15.89
CA LEU A 44 -8.62 -5.51 15.47
C LEU A 44 -8.43 -4.69 14.19
N PHE A 45 -9.39 -4.65 13.27
CA PHE A 45 -9.36 -3.69 12.17
C PHE A 45 -9.42 -2.24 12.70
N LEU A 46 -10.28 -1.94 13.68
CA LEU A 46 -10.35 -0.60 14.29
C LEU A 46 -9.03 -0.22 14.97
N VAL A 47 -8.46 -1.14 15.75
CA VAL A 47 -7.15 -0.94 16.41
C VAL A 47 -6.03 -0.76 15.39
N GLU A 48 -6.09 -1.46 14.26
CA GLU A 48 -5.15 -1.26 13.16
C GLU A 48 -5.29 0.12 12.51
N GLN A 49 -6.52 0.61 12.28
CA GLN A 49 -6.73 1.97 11.77
C GLN A 49 -6.20 3.03 12.75
N ALA A 50 -6.40 2.83 14.07
CA ALA A 50 -5.82 3.68 15.09
C ALA A 50 -4.28 3.63 15.09
N HIS A 51 -3.69 2.45 14.87
CA HIS A 51 -2.24 2.28 14.74
C HIS A 51 -1.68 3.05 13.54
N TRP A 52 -2.33 2.96 12.38
CA TRP A 52 -1.94 3.73 11.20
C TRP A 52 -2.01 5.23 11.45
N PHE A 53 -3.10 5.70 12.06
CA PHE A 53 -3.24 7.11 12.39
C PHE A 53 -2.13 7.58 13.34
N TYR A 54 -1.77 6.77 14.34
CA TYR A 54 -0.66 7.03 15.26
C TYR A 54 0.68 7.15 14.50
N GLU A 55 1.03 6.18 13.66
CA GLU A 55 2.32 6.17 12.93
C GLU A 55 2.42 7.29 11.87
N ASP A 56 1.32 7.63 11.21
CA ASP A 56 1.31 8.59 10.09
C ASP A 56 1.04 10.04 10.48
N ASN A 57 0.50 10.27 11.68
CA ASN A 57 0.19 11.61 12.17
C ASN A 57 0.96 11.93 13.45
N ALA A 58 0.79 11.14 14.52
CA ALA A 58 1.41 11.45 15.81
C ALA A 58 2.94 11.29 15.76
N VAL A 59 3.45 10.14 15.31
CA VAL A 59 4.90 9.87 15.24
C VAL A 59 5.61 10.74 14.21
N GLU A 60 4.91 11.13 13.13
CA GLU A 60 5.44 12.02 12.09
C GLU A 60 5.58 13.47 12.58
N GLN A 61 4.67 13.92 13.47
CA GLN A 61 4.67 15.26 14.04
C GLN A 61 5.58 15.38 15.27
N ASP A 62 5.70 14.31 16.08
CA ASP A 62 6.54 14.29 17.27
C ASP A 62 7.62 13.19 17.18
N SER A 63 8.85 13.62 16.88
CA SER A 63 10.02 12.73 16.81
C SER A 63 10.40 12.06 18.15
N GLY A 64 9.86 12.56 19.27
CA GLY A 64 9.99 11.99 20.61
C GLY A 64 9.12 10.76 20.84
N LEU A 65 8.11 10.50 20.00
CA LEU A 65 7.29 9.30 20.08
C LEU A 65 7.99 8.07 19.49
N LYS A 66 7.81 6.94 20.15
CA LYS A 66 8.28 5.63 19.72
C LYS A 66 7.38 5.10 18.60
N SER A 67 7.96 4.69 17.48
CA SER A 67 7.24 3.87 16.48
C SER A 67 7.01 2.48 17.06
N LEU A 68 5.77 2.01 16.96
CA LEU A 68 5.30 0.75 17.55
C LEU A 68 4.95 -0.23 16.43
N SER A 69 5.23 -1.50 16.65
CA SER A 69 4.61 -2.55 15.85
C SER A 69 3.11 -2.61 16.12
N LEU A 70 2.32 -3.11 15.17
CA LEU A 70 0.88 -3.30 15.36
C LEU A 70 0.59 -4.16 16.61
N ARG A 71 1.42 -5.18 16.88
CA ARG A 71 1.28 -6.02 18.08
C ARG A 71 1.51 -5.24 19.37
N GLU A 72 2.60 -4.45 19.45
CA GLU A 72 2.86 -3.60 20.62
C GLU A 72 1.73 -2.59 20.84
N PHE A 73 1.26 -1.95 19.76
CA PHE A 73 0.18 -0.98 19.80
C PHE A 73 -1.15 -1.63 20.20
N THR A 74 -1.45 -2.83 19.70
CA THR A 74 -2.65 -3.60 20.08
C THR A 74 -2.68 -3.86 21.58
N SER A 75 -1.57 -4.37 22.14
CA SER A 75 -1.46 -4.61 23.59
C SER A 75 -1.61 -3.33 24.41
N LEU A 76 -1.16 -2.18 23.89
CA LEU A 76 -1.31 -0.90 24.55
C LEU A 76 -2.76 -0.41 24.52
N MET A 77 -3.40 -0.43 23.35
CA MET A 77 -4.80 -0.04 23.17
C MET A 77 -5.75 -0.91 23.98
N PHE A 78 -5.52 -2.22 24.06
CA PHE A 78 -6.35 -3.12 24.85
C PHE A 78 -6.31 -2.78 26.34
N ARG A 79 -5.17 -2.32 26.87
CA ARG A 79 -5.06 -1.92 28.28
C ARG A 79 -5.71 -0.56 28.55
N SER A 80 -5.57 0.37 27.61
CA SER A 80 -6.02 1.76 27.77
C SER A 80 -7.51 1.95 27.47
N CYS A 81 -8.09 1.22 26.51
CA CYS A 81 -9.49 1.37 26.10
C CYS A 81 -10.45 0.53 26.97
N ASP A 82 -11.44 1.17 27.60
CA ASP A 82 -12.44 0.47 28.43
C ASP A 82 -13.19 -0.64 27.68
N ALA A 83 -13.53 -0.41 26.40
CA ALA A 83 -14.23 -1.39 25.58
C ALA A 83 -13.37 -2.63 25.24
N LEU A 84 -12.05 -2.50 25.22
CA LEU A 84 -11.11 -3.58 24.86
C LEU A 84 -10.50 -4.25 26.09
N ARG A 85 -10.47 -3.56 27.23
CA ARG A 85 -9.83 -4.01 28.48
C ARG A 85 -10.29 -5.39 28.95
N PRO A 86 -11.57 -5.80 28.85
CA PRO A 86 -12.01 -7.14 29.23
C PRO A 86 -11.25 -8.28 28.52
N TYR A 87 -10.69 -8.02 27.34
CA TYR A 87 -10.03 -9.02 26.50
C TYR A 87 -8.50 -9.03 26.64
N THR A 88 -7.93 -8.21 27.52
CA THR A 88 -6.47 -8.05 27.68
C THR A 88 -5.76 -9.39 27.94
N ALA A 89 -6.38 -10.30 28.69
CA ALA A 89 -5.81 -11.61 29.00
C ALA A 89 -5.66 -12.52 27.75
N HIS A 90 -6.40 -12.25 26.69
CA HIS A 90 -6.45 -13.05 25.46
C HIS A 90 -5.87 -12.31 24.24
N VAL A 91 -5.22 -11.17 24.45
CA VAL A 91 -4.77 -10.28 23.36
C VAL A 91 -3.85 -11.00 22.36
N ASP A 92 -3.00 -11.91 22.82
CA ASP A 92 -2.10 -12.66 21.96
C ASP A 92 -2.84 -13.66 21.05
N ASP A 93 -3.82 -14.38 21.60
CA ASP A 93 -4.64 -15.32 20.83
C ASP A 93 -5.49 -14.57 19.81
N ILE A 94 -6.15 -13.49 20.24
CA ILE A 94 -6.93 -12.59 19.39
C ILE A 94 -6.07 -12.04 18.24
N TYR A 95 -4.87 -11.56 18.53
CA TYR A 95 -3.95 -11.03 17.52
C TYR A 95 -3.50 -12.12 16.53
N ASN A 96 -3.22 -13.32 17.02
CA ASN A 96 -2.82 -14.44 16.17
C ASN A 96 -3.96 -14.88 15.23
N ASP A 97 -5.18 -15.00 15.76
CA ASP A 97 -6.35 -15.38 14.98
C ASP A 97 -6.75 -14.29 13.99
N PHE A 98 -6.62 -13.01 14.37
CA PHE A 98 -6.77 -11.90 13.43
C PHE A 98 -5.79 -12.02 12.26
N ASN A 99 -4.51 -12.34 12.49
CA ASN A 99 -3.55 -12.51 11.40
C ASN A 99 -3.89 -13.70 10.49
N LYS A 100 -4.36 -14.82 11.06
CA LYS A 100 -4.83 -15.99 10.27
C LYS A 100 -6.07 -15.64 9.43
N TYR A 101 -7.00 -14.88 10.00
CA TYR A 101 -8.15 -14.37 9.26
C TYR A 101 -7.70 -13.45 8.13
N LYS A 102 -6.82 -12.49 8.43
CA LYS A 102 -6.38 -11.43 7.52
C LYS A 102 -5.68 -11.97 6.27
N VAL A 103 -5.01 -13.12 6.34
CA VAL A 103 -4.37 -13.74 5.16
C VAL A 103 -5.37 -14.38 4.21
N ARG A 104 -6.58 -14.72 4.67
CA ARG A 104 -7.64 -15.35 3.87
C ARG A 104 -8.59 -14.35 3.22
N VAL A 105 -8.64 -13.11 3.72
CA VAL A 105 -9.51 -12.07 3.17
C VAL A 105 -9.26 -11.93 1.67
N PRO A 106 -10.31 -12.05 0.83
CA PRO A 106 -10.18 -11.93 -0.60
C PRO A 106 -9.55 -10.60 -1.03
N VAL A 107 -8.76 -10.66 -2.10
CA VAL A 107 -8.08 -9.49 -2.66
C VAL A 107 -8.65 -9.20 -4.03
N SER A 108 -9.04 -7.94 -4.26
CA SER A 108 -9.49 -7.46 -5.56
C SER A 108 -8.65 -6.29 -6.04
N GLY A 109 -8.43 -6.21 -7.34
CA GLY A 109 -7.64 -5.14 -7.96
C GLY A 109 -7.77 -5.12 -9.47
N ALA A 110 -6.82 -4.49 -10.17
CA ALA A 110 -6.91 -4.35 -11.63
C ALA A 110 -5.59 -4.53 -12.37
N ILE A 111 -5.69 -5.15 -13.54
CA ILE A 111 -4.69 -5.10 -14.62
C ILE A 111 -5.07 -3.92 -15.51
N ILE A 112 -4.40 -2.79 -15.33
CA ILE A 112 -4.66 -1.56 -16.08
C ILE A 112 -3.79 -1.52 -17.32
N LEU A 113 -4.42 -1.41 -18.48
CA LEU A 113 -3.80 -1.51 -19.80
C LEU A 113 -3.99 -0.21 -20.59
N ASP A 114 -3.01 0.10 -21.42
CA ASP A 114 -3.16 1.14 -22.44
C ASP A 114 -4.12 0.69 -23.56
N GLU A 115 -4.57 1.63 -24.39
CA GLU A 115 -5.54 1.35 -25.46
C GLU A 115 -5.04 0.37 -26.53
N ALA A 116 -3.73 0.29 -26.69
CA ALA A 116 -3.04 -0.58 -27.63
C ALA A 116 -2.78 -1.99 -27.06
N TYR A 117 -3.04 -2.20 -25.77
CA TYR A 117 -2.77 -3.45 -25.05
C TYR A 117 -1.29 -3.89 -25.08
N GLU A 118 -0.40 -2.90 -25.07
CA GLU A 118 1.04 -3.11 -25.12
C GLU A 118 1.72 -2.81 -23.81
N ARG A 119 1.06 -2.08 -22.91
CA ARG A 119 1.63 -1.69 -21.63
C ARG A 119 0.65 -1.92 -20.50
N CYS A 120 1.18 -2.21 -19.31
CA CYS A 120 0.39 -2.30 -18.08
C CYS A 120 0.99 -1.48 -16.93
N LEU A 121 0.13 -1.02 -16.04
CA LEU A 121 0.51 -0.33 -14.81
C LEU A 121 0.89 -1.33 -13.72
N LEU A 122 2.02 -1.12 -13.07
CA LEU A 122 2.45 -1.83 -11.87
C LEU A 122 2.82 -0.86 -10.76
N VAL A 123 2.63 -1.30 -9.52
CA VAL A 123 3.00 -0.58 -8.31
C VAL A 123 4.05 -1.37 -7.53
N LYS A 124 4.81 -0.67 -6.69
CA LYS A 124 5.81 -1.28 -5.79
C LYS A 124 5.82 -0.57 -4.44
N GLY A 125 5.69 -1.34 -3.36
CA GLY A 125 5.77 -0.83 -1.99
C GLY A 125 7.19 -0.49 -1.51
N TRP A 126 7.29 0.16 -0.35
CA TRP A 126 8.55 0.69 0.20
C TRP A 126 9.55 -0.34 0.75
N LYS A 127 9.16 -1.60 0.94
CA LYS A 127 10.04 -2.61 1.55
C LYS A 127 11.23 -2.89 0.64
N SER A 128 12.43 -2.96 1.21
CA SER A 128 13.60 -3.46 0.47
C SER A 128 13.33 -4.87 -0.06
N GLY A 129 13.48 -5.07 -1.36
CA GLY A 129 13.11 -6.31 -2.04
C GLY A 129 11.60 -6.48 -2.31
N ALA A 130 10.78 -5.43 -2.19
CA ALA A 130 9.40 -5.47 -2.65
C ALA A 130 9.34 -5.77 -4.17
N SER A 131 8.50 -6.72 -4.53
CA SER A 131 8.20 -7.06 -5.92
C SER A 131 7.24 -6.04 -6.52
N TRP A 132 7.29 -5.89 -7.84
CA TRP A 132 6.26 -5.21 -8.60
C TRP A 132 4.98 -6.06 -8.65
N SER A 133 3.82 -5.44 -8.49
CA SER A 133 2.52 -6.10 -8.57
C SER A 133 1.49 -5.21 -9.24
N PHE A 134 0.36 -5.81 -9.63
CA PHE A 134 -0.83 -5.05 -10.01
C PHE A 134 -1.44 -4.35 -8.77
N PRO A 135 -2.04 -3.16 -8.95
CA PRO A 135 -2.71 -2.46 -7.87
C PRO A 135 -3.94 -3.23 -7.38
N ARG A 136 -4.04 -3.43 -6.06
CA ARG A 136 -5.05 -4.28 -5.42
C ARG A 136 -4.97 -4.20 -3.90
N GLY A 137 -6.05 -4.60 -3.23
CA GLY A 137 -6.03 -4.81 -1.80
C GLY A 137 -7.21 -5.64 -1.31
N LYS A 138 -7.40 -5.66 0.01
CA LYS A 138 -8.32 -6.59 0.66
C LYS A 138 -9.74 -6.04 0.60
N ARG A 139 -10.68 -6.95 0.36
CA ARG A 139 -12.10 -6.63 0.33
C ARG A 139 -12.63 -6.32 1.72
N ASN A 140 -13.40 -5.26 1.84
CA ASN A 140 -14.13 -4.92 3.05
C ASN A 140 -15.35 -5.83 3.24
N LYS A 141 -15.95 -5.76 4.43
CA LYS A 141 -17.21 -6.46 4.71
C LYS A 141 -18.31 -5.92 3.78
N ASP A 142 -19.09 -6.83 3.22
CA ASP A 142 -20.22 -6.53 2.33
C ASP A 142 -19.85 -5.68 1.09
N GLU A 143 -18.56 -5.61 0.75
CA GLU A 143 -18.05 -4.92 -0.43
C GLU A 143 -17.98 -5.88 -1.61
N GLU A 144 -18.52 -5.46 -2.75
CA GLU A 144 -18.42 -6.20 -4.01
C GLU A 144 -17.00 -6.14 -4.58
N ASP A 145 -16.58 -7.19 -5.28
CA ASP A 145 -15.18 -7.30 -5.75
C ASP A 145 -14.77 -6.15 -6.69
N HIS A 146 -15.69 -5.72 -7.57
CA HIS A 146 -15.42 -4.65 -8.53
C HIS A 146 -15.33 -3.29 -7.83
N THR A 147 -16.13 -3.07 -6.78
CA THR A 147 -16.07 -1.88 -5.93
C THR A 147 -14.77 -1.84 -5.16
N CYS A 148 -14.36 -2.97 -4.56
CA CYS A 148 -13.06 -3.13 -3.91
C CYS A 148 -11.91 -2.82 -4.88
N ALA A 149 -11.92 -3.42 -6.08
CA ALA A 149 -10.89 -3.18 -7.07
C ALA A 149 -10.79 -1.70 -7.48
N ALA A 150 -11.93 -1.02 -7.67
CA ALA A 150 -11.92 0.40 -8.03
C ALA A 150 -11.38 1.29 -6.91
N ARG A 151 -11.75 1.01 -5.65
CA ARG A 151 -11.24 1.71 -4.46
C ARG A 151 -9.73 1.54 -4.31
N GLU A 152 -9.26 0.30 -4.32
CA GLU A 152 -7.83 -0.04 -4.14
C GLU A 152 -6.95 0.58 -5.23
N VAL A 153 -7.41 0.54 -6.49
CA VAL A 153 -6.69 1.19 -7.59
C VAL A 153 -6.63 2.70 -7.41
N LEU A 154 -7.74 3.33 -6.99
CA LEU A 154 -7.77 4.77 -6.74
C LEU A 154 -6.83 5.15 -5.59
N GLU A 155 -6.82 4.39 -4.51
CA GLU A 155 -5.96 4.62 -3.34
C GLU A 155 -4.46 4.47 -3.71
N GLU A 156 -4.08 3.39 -4.40
CA GLU A 156 -2.68 3.11 -4.71
C GLU A 156 -2.12 3.90 -5.90
N THR A 157 -2.97 4.39 -6.81
CA THR A 157 -2.52 4.98 -8.08
C THR A 157 -3.13 6.33 -8.43
N GLY A 158 -4.19 6.75 -7.74
CA GLY A 158 -4.94 7.96 -8.05
C GLY A 158 -5.85 7.84 -9.29
N PHE A 159 -5.88 6.68 -9.95
CA PHE A 159 -6.65 6.45 -11.17
C PHE A 159 -8.03 5.87 -10.87
N ASN A 160 -9.09 6.55 -11.29
CA ASN A 160 -10.46 6.07 -11.11
C ASN A 160 -10.88 5.14 -12.26
N THR A 161 -11.00 3.85 -11.96
CA THR A 161 -11.39 2.82 -12.94
C THR A 161 -12.89 2.57 -13.03
N SER A 162 -13.72 3.19 -12.18
CA SER A 162 -15.15 2.84 -12.02
C SER A 162 -15.96 2.92 -13.31
N LYS A 163 -15.57 3.79 -14.26
CA LYS A 163 -16.25 3.94 -15.56
C LYS A 163 -15.70 3.03 -16.67
N LEU A 164 -14.53 2.44 -16.45
CA LEU A 164 -13.82 1.61 -17.43
C LEU A 164 -13.89 0.12 -17.09
N LEU A 165 -14.02 -0.19 -15.80
CA LEU A 165 -14.12 -1.54 -15.28
C LEU A 165 -15.43 -2.19 -15.76
N LYS A 166 -15.31 -3.41 -16.25
CA LYS A 166 -16.43 -4.29 -16.58
C LYS A 166 -16.44 -5.46 -15.61
N VAL A 167 -17.59 -5.75 -15.02
CA VAL A 167 -17.72 -6.73 -13.93
C VAL A 167 -17.37 -8.15 -14.39
N ASP A 168 -17.58 -8.46 -15.68
CA ASP A 168 -17.31 -9.79 -16.24
C ASP A 168 -15.86 -9.96 -16.73
N ASP A 169 -15.11 -8.88 -16.89
CA ASP A 169 -13.74 -8.91 -17.44
C ASP A 169 -12.72 -9.02 -16.31
N PHE A 170 -12.49 -10.23 -15.79
CA PHE A 170 -11.52 -10.47 -14.74
C PHE A 170 -10.75 -11.79 -14.89
N ILE A 171 -9.63 -11.86 -14.17
CA ILE A 171 -8.87 -13.08 -13.92
C ILE A 171 -8.96 -13.38 -12.43
N GLU A 172 -9.28 -14.62 -12.10
CA GLU A 172 -9.31 -15.08 -10.72
C GLU A 172 -8.35 -16.24 -10.52
N VAL A 173 -7.59 -16.18 -9.44
CA VAL A 173 -6.68 -17.23 -9.00
C VAL A 173 -6.76 -17.38 -7.49
N THR A 174 -6.51 -18.58 -6.99
CA THR A 174 -6.32 -18.82 -5.57
C THR A 174 -4.84 -19.02 -5.29
N VAL A 175 -4.26 -18.22 -4.40
CA VAL A 175 -2.86 -18.33 -4.00
C VAL A 175 -2.80 -18.69 -2.52
N GLY A 176 -2.38 -19.92 -2.22
CA GLY A 176 -2.54 -20.47 -0.87
C GLY A 176 -4.02 -20.57 -0.52
N GLU A 177 -4.43 -19.91 0.57
CA GLU A 177 -5.85 -19.82 0.99
C GLU A 177 -6.50 -18.49 0.57
N GLN A 178 -5.79 -17.63 -0.16
CA GLN A 178 -6.28 -16.31 -0.53
C GLN A 178 -6.83 -16.30 -1.96
N ARG A 179 -8.11 -15.93 -2.09
CA ARG A 179 -8.73 -15.65 -3.39
C ARG A 179 -8.26 -14.29 -3.90
N VAL A 180 -7.75 -14.23 -5.13
CA VAL A 180 -7.30 -13.01 -5.79
C VAL A 180 -8.04 -12.83 -7.10
N ARG A 181 -8.75 -11.70 -7.25
CA ARG A 181 -9.46 -11.31 -8.48
C ARG A 181 -8.87 -10.02 -9.04
N LEU A 182 -8.48 -10.02 -10.30
CA LEU A 182 -7.94 -8.86 -11.00
C LEU A 182 -8.80 -8.53 -12.22
N PHE A 183 -9.45 -7.38 -12.20
CA PHE A 183 -10.25 -6.88 -13.32
C PHE A 183 -9.36 -6.34 -14.43
N ILE A 184 -9.76 -6.54 -15.67
CA ILE A 184 -9.01 -6.07 -16.84
C ILE A 184 -9.59 -4.73 -17.25
N VAL A 185 -8.82 -3.67 -17.05
CA VAL A 185 -9.25 -2.29 -17.31
C VAL A 185 -8.41 -1.74 -18.45
N VAL A 186 -9.06 -1.37 -19.55
CA VAL A 186 -8.41 -0.84 -20.75
C VAL A 186 -8.80 0.62 -20.92
N GLY A 187 -7.83 1.46 -21.30
CA GLY A 187 -8.10 2.86 -21.64
C GLY A 187 -7.46 3.85 -20.69
N ALA A 188 -6.40 3.46 -19.98
CA ALA A 188 -5.49 4.44 -19.43
C ALA A 188 -4.84 5.22 -20.60
N LYS A 189 -5.05 6.53 -20.62
CA LYS A 189 -4.47 7.42 -21.64
C LYS A 189 -3.00 7.70 -21.33
N ASP A 190 -2.21 8.01 -22.35
CA ASP A 190 -0.78 8.31 -22.19
C ASP A 190 -0.48 9.53 -21.31
N ASP A 191 -1.42 10.46 -21.18
CA ASP A 191 -1.33 11.66 -20.34
C ASP A 191 -1.84 11.44 -18.91
N THR A 192 -2.24 10.21 -18.55
CA THR A 192 -2.73 9.90 -17.20
C THR A 192 -1.60 10.05 -16.19
N VAL A 193 -1.80 10.93 -15.20
CA VAL A 193 -0.88 11.10 -14.07
C VAL A 193 -1.27 10.13 -12.96
N PHE A 194 -0.33 9.32 -12.51
CA PHE A 194 -0.53 8.39 -11.40
C PHE A 194 0.23 8.88 -10.16
N ALA A 195 -0.47 8.90 -9.03
CA ALA A 195 0.08 9.21 -7.72
C ALA A 195 -0.74 8.53 -6.62
N PRO A 196 -0.11 7.85 -5.64
CA PRO A 196 -0.84 7.25 -4.54
C PRO A 196 -1.51 8.33 -3.68
N GLN A 197 -2.70 8.00 -3.16
CA GLN A 197 -3.42 8.83 -2.21
C GLN A 197 -3.02 8.49 -0.76
N THR A 198 -2.57 7.26 -0.53
CA THR A 198 -2.14 6.78 0.79
C THR A 198 -0.66 7.09 1.06
N LYS A 199 -0.35 7.47 2.31
CA LYS A 199 1.03 7.73 2.73
C LYS A 199 1.80 6.41 2.88
N LYS A 200 3.07 6.40 2.47
CA LYS A 200 4.05 5.32 2.74
C LYS A 200 3.63 3.91 2.29
N GLU A 201 2.60 3.77 1.46
CA GLU A 201 2.13 2.49 0.94
C GLU A 201 2.85 2.10 -0.34
N ILE A 202 2.69 2.94 -1.37
CA ILE A 202 3.35 2.79 -2.66
C ILE A 202 4.57 3.70 -2.74
N SER A 203 5.71 3.11 -3.12
CA SER A 203 6.97 3.83 -3.32
C SER A 203 7.19 4.24 -4.76
N LEU A 204 6.73 3.41 -5.71
CA LEU A 204 6.92 3.62 -7.14
C LEU A 204 5.71 3.09 -7.92
N ILE A 205 5.40 3.78 -9.00
CA ILE A 205 4.41 3.40 -10.00
C ILE A 205 5.11 3.44 -11.35
N LEU A 206 4.97 2.39 -12.16
CA LEU A 206 5.54 2.33 -13.50
C LEU A 206 4.57 1.70 -14.49
N ILE A 207 4.62 2.21 -15.72
CA ILE A 207 4.02 1.58 -16.89
C ILE A 207 5.09 0.73 -17.56
N ILE A 208 4.85 -0.58 -17.68
CA ILE A 208 5.79 -1.52 -18.30
C ILE A 208 5.23 -2.08 -19.61
N TYR A 209 6.10 -2.37 -20.58
CA TYR A 209 5.70 -3.05 -21.81
C TYR A 209 5.41 -4.53 -21.54
N LEU A 210 4.26 -4.98 -22.06
CA LEU A 210 3.92 -6.38 -22.21
C LEU A 210 4.75 -6.96 -23.36
N SER A 211 5.73 -7.80 -23.01
CA SER A 211 6.51 -8.52 -24.02
C SER A 211 5.58 -9.31 -24.95
N PRO A 212 5.80 -9.31 -26.28
CA PRO A 212 4.97 -10.02 -27.25
C PRO A 212 4.90 -11.53 -27.04
N SER A 213 5.84 -12.12 -26.30
CA SER A 213 5.84 -13.54 -25.91
C SER A 213 5.01 -13.87 -24.66
N ARG A 214 4.29 -12.90 -24.06
CA ARG A 214 3.56 -13.13 -22.81
C ARG A 214 2.11 -13.59 -23.03
N PRO A 215 1.63 -14.59 -22.28
CA PRO A 215 0.26 -15.11 -22.31
C PRO A 215 -0.83 -14.04 -22.12
N LEU A 216 -0.56 -13.01 -21.31
CA LEU A 216 -1.48 -11.88 -21.13
C LEU A 216 -1.79 -11.17 -22.46
N LYS A 217 -0.77 -10.91 -23.30
CA LYS A 217 -0.98 -10.28 -24.62
C LYS A 217 -1.76 -11.21 -25.57
N SER A 218 -1.54 -12.52 -25.48
CA SER A 218 -2.27 -13.55 -26.24
C SER A 218 -3.75 -13.66 -25.79
N TRP A 219 -4.02 -13.72 -24.48
CA TRP A 219 -5.37 -13.74 -23.92
C TRP A 219 -6.15 -12.49 -24.31
N ILE A 220 -5.53 -11.31 -24.15
CA ILE A 220 -6.10 -10.04 -24.56
C ILE A 220 -6.44 -10.05 -26.06
N SER A 221 -5.55 -10.58 -26.91
CA SER A 221 -5.80 -10.64 -28.35
C SER A 221 -6.99 -11.53 -28.70
N LYS A 222 -7.23 -12.60 -27.92
CA LYS A 222 -8.35 -13.52 -28.11
C LYS A 222 -9.67 -12.99 -27.54
N HIS A 223 -9.62 -12.21 -26.46
CA HIS A 223 -10.78 -11.67 -25.74
C HIS A 223 -10.93 -10.16 -25.95
N ARG A 224 -10.41 -9.65 -27.06
CA ARG A 224 -10.43 -8.22 -27.36
C ARG A 224 -11.90 -7.78 -27.48
N PRO A 225 -12.37 -6.83 -26.65
CA PRO A 225 -13.71 -6.28 -26.84
C PRO A 225 -13.76 -5.64 -28.22
N HIS A 226 -14.86 -5.86 -28.95
CA HIS A 226 -15.07 -5.33 -30.29
C HIS A 226 -14.87 -3.81 -30.29
N LYS A 227 -13.73 -3.33 -30.80
CA LYS A 227 -13.52 -1.92 -31.18
C LYS A 227 -13.77 -1.80 -32.68
N THR A 228 -14.73 -0.97 -33.05
CA THR A 228 -14.90 -0.45 -34.41
C THR A 228 -13.62 0.28 -34.83
N LYS A 229 -13.02 -0.13 -35.95
CA LYS A 229 -11.72 0.36 -36.43
C LYS A 229 -11.79 1.83 -36.88
N LYS A 230 -10.78 2.62 -36.50
CA LYS A 230 -10.25 3.72 -37.34
C LYS A 230 -8.73 3.57 -37.44
N SER A 231 -8.22 3.73 -38.66
CA SER A 231 -6.79 3.79 -39.04
C SER A 231 -6.17 5.11 -38.53
N ASP A 232 -4.86 5.32 -38.34
CA ASP A 232 -3.70 4.99 -39.19
C ASP A 232 -2.35 5.04 -38.43
N SER A 233 -1.30 4.66 -39.16
CA SER A 233 0.14 4.36 -38.91
C SER A 233 1.08 5.25 -38.03
N SER A 234 1.94 4.57 -37.23
CA SER A 234 3.40 4.68 -36.87
C SER A 234 4.26 5.96 -37.11
N PRO A 235 5.46 6.17 -36.48
CA PRO A 235 6.33 5.21 -35.75
C PRO A 235 7.00 5.66 -34.41
N LYS A 236 7.36 4.63 -33.62
CA LYS A 236 8.53 4.43 -32.73
C LYS A 236 9.41 5.64 -32.34
N GLY A 237 9.55 5.88 -31.03
CA GLY A 237 10.74 6.54 -30.48
C GLY A 237 10.61 7.04 -29.03
N THR A 238 11.53 6.57 -28.19
CA THR A 238 11.99 7.17 -26.92
C THR A 238 11.19 6.87 -25.64
N THR A 239 11.87 6.15 -24.75
CA THR A 239 11.55 5.94 -23.33
C THR A 239 11.18 7.25 -22.63
N SER A 240 9.92 7.39 -22.21
CA SER A 240 9.50 8.45 -21.30
C SER A 240 9.55 7.91 -19.87
N VAL A 241 10.59 8.28 -19.13
CA VAL A 241 10.71 8.03 -17.70
C VAL A 241 9.90 9.10 -16.98
N TRP A 242 8.75 8.73 -16.43
CA TRP A 242 7.94 9.62 -15.60
C TRP A 242 8.44 9.52 -14.15
N LYS A 243 9.11 10.58 -13.68
CA LYS A 243 9.52 10.71 -12.29
C LYS A 243 8.40 11.41 -11.52
N ALA A 244 7.84 10.75 -10.51
CA ALA A 244 6.86 11.36 -9.63
C ALA A 244 7.42 12.64 -9.01
N LYS A 245 6.68 13.76 -9.14
CA LYS A 245 6.93 15.00 -8.42
C LYS A 245 6.04 15.03 -7.18
N ASN A 246 6.65 15.16 -6.01
CA ASN A 246 5.93 15.52 -4.79
C ASN A 246 5.46 16.98 -4.92
N PRO A 247 4.22 17.33 -4.56
CA PRO A 247 3.83 18.73 -4.45
C PRO A 247 4.43 19.33 -3.17
N THR A 248 5.46 20.17 -3.32
CA THR A 248 5.90 21.10 -2.28
C THR A 248 4.88 22.24 -2.16
N VAL A 249 4.22 22.34 -1.01
CA VAL A 249 3.45 23.51 -0.60
C VAL A 249 4.42 24.48 0.10
N SER A 250 4.56 25.69 -0.44
CA SER A 250 5.22 26.82 0.22
C SER A 250 4.16 27.81 0.70
N PRO A 251 4.28 28.39 1.92
CA PRO A 251 3.60 29.64 2.29
C PRO A 251 4.49 30.86 1.96
N PRO A 252 3.94 32.09 1.83
CA PRO A 252 4.68 33.21 1.26
C PRO A 252 5.33 34.17 2.30
N THR A 253 6.49 34.69 1.89
CA THR A 253 7.11 36.02 2.14
C THR A 253 7.83 36.35 3.48
N ALA A 254 9.17 36.40 3.46
CA ALA A 254 10.01 37.63 3.51
C ALA A 254 11.52 37.34 3.82
N ILE A 255 12.40 38.10 3.16
CA ILE A 255 13.89 38.08 3.03
C ILE A 255 14.55 38.96 4.16
N PRO A 256 15.86 38.92 4.56
CA PRO A 256 17.11 38.73 3.77
C PRO A 256 18.15 37.70 4.28
N GLU A 257 18.76 36.92 3.38
CA GLU A 257 20.09 37.13 2.72
C GLU A 257 21.29 36.97 3.65
N MET A 258 21.98 35.82 3.55
CA MET A 258 23.40 35.68 3.84
C MET A 258 23.98 34.52 3.01
N THR A 259 24.82 34.90 2.05
CA THR A 259 25.63 34.07 1.16
C THR A 259 26.65 33.26 1.95
N LEU A 260 26.85 31.97 1.66
CA LEU A 260 28.14 31.28 1.78
C LEU A 260 28.16 29.98 0.98
N THR A 261 29.23 29.84 0.19
CA THR A 261 29.62 28.77 -0.73
C THR A 261 30.11 27.51 -0.01
N ALA A 262 29.76 26.29 -0.46
CA ALA A 262 30.64 25.11 -0.46
C ALA A 262 30.03 23.88 -1.19
N LYS A 263 30.91 23.14 -1.88
CA LYS A 263 30.71 21.87 -2.59
C LYS A 263 30.32 20.71 -1.65
N PRO A 264 29.71 19.62 -2.17
CA PRO A 264 29.30 18.46 -1.38
C PRO A 264 30.50 17.56 -1.01
N PRO A 265 30.57 17.00 0.22
CA PRO A 265 31.51 15.94 0.52
C PRO A 265 30.90 14.57 0.21
N VAL A 266 31.76 13.73 -0.35
CA VAL A 266 31.61 12.28 -0.53
C VAL A 266 31.52 11.60 0.84
N LEU A 267 30.56 10.71 1.05
CA LEU A 267 30.49 9.82 2.22
C LEU A 267 31.01 8.42 1.87
N PRO A 268 31.81 7.79 2.75
CA PRO A 268 32.35 6.45 2.54
C PRO A 268 31.37 5.34 2.97
N GLU A 269 31.51 4.19 2.32
CA GLU A 269 30.86 2.92 2.66
C GLU A 269 31.38 2.39 4.01
N THR A 270 30.50 2.06 4.96
CA THR A 270 30.75 0.97 5.93
C THR A 270 29.46 0.42 6.60
N GLN A 271 29.23 -0.88 6.36
CA GLN A 271 28.74 -1.95 7.25
C GLN A 271 27.39 -1.86 7.99
N THR A 272 26.43 -2.61 7.44
CA THR A 272 25.56 -3.61 8.09
C THR A 272 25.52 -3.69 9.63
N SER A 273 24.39 -3.29 10.21
CA SER A 273 23.73 -4.02 11.31
C SER A 273 22.23 -3.68 11.33
N GLU A 274 21.45 -4.61 11.86
CA GLU A 274 20.00 -4.80 11.70
C GLU A 274 19.13 -3.61 12.09
N LEU A 275 18.15 -3.27 11.23
CA LEU A 275 17.01 -2.42 11.58
C LEU A 275 15.72 -3.00 10.98
N GLU A 276 15.34 -4.19 11.45
CA GLU A 276 14.03 -4.79 11.22
C GLU A 276 12.99 -4.19 12.18
N SER A 277 12.30 -3.14 11.76
CA SER A 277 10.99 -2.71 12.32
C SER A 277 10.53 -1.42 11.63
N ARG A 278 9.96 -1.54 10.42
CA ARG A 278 9.23 -0.44 9.78
C ARG A 278 7.81 -0.86 9.38
N PRO A 279 6.82 0.05 9.53
CA PRO A 279 5.40 -0.27 9.61
C PRO A 279 4.83 -0.49 8.20
N GLY A 280 3.96 -1.49 8.06
CA GLY A 280 3.57 -1.99 6.74
C GLY A 280 3.04 -3.41 6.73
N ARG A 281 3.39 -4.22 7.73
CA ARG A 281 3.32 -5.69 7.60
C ARG A 281 1.91 -6.27 7.44
N SER A 282 0.84 -5.53 7.74
CA SER A 282 -0.51 -6.10 7.68
C SER A 282 -1.04 -6.37 6.26
N PHE A 283 -0.45 -5.74 5.24
CA PHE A 283 -0.78 -6.01 3.83
C PHE A 283 0.45 -6.37 2.98
N ARG A 284 1.66 -6.33 3.57
CA ARG A 284 2.95 -6.33 2.83
C ARG A 284 3.73 -7.64 2.79
N SER A 285 3.19 -8.76 3.25
CA SER A 285 3.88 -10.06 3.15
C SER A 285 3.48 -10.87 1.91
N PHE A 286 2.48 -10.45 1.14
CA PHE A 286 2.12 -11.18 -0.07
C PHE A 286 3.05 -10.82 -1.23
N ARG A 287 4.08 -11.66 -1.42
CA ARG A 287 4.79 -11.77 -2.69
C ARG A 287 3.86 -12.49 -3.67
N MET A 288 3.23 -11.74 -4.56
CA MET A 288 2.69 -12.37 -5.76
C MET A 288 3.90 -12.81 -6.57
N ASP A 289 4.06 -14.11 -6.75
CA ASP A 289 4.89 -14.58 -7.83
C ASP A 289 4.17 -14.19 -9.13
N THR A 290 4.52 -13.02 -9.67
CA THR A 290 4.02 -12.57 -10.97
C THR A 290 4.28 -13.64 -12.03
N ALA A 291 5.34 -14.45 -11.88
CA ALA A 291 5.56 -15.62 -12.73
C ALA A 291 4.61 -16.78 -12.42
N SER A 292 4.08 -16.96 -11.20
CA SER A 292 2.99 -17.91 -10.91
C SER A 292 1.64 -17.43 -11.40
N VAL A 293 1.39 -16.13 -11.46
CA VAL A 293 0.15 -15.57 -12.02
C VAL A 293 0.20 -15.61 -13.52
N LEU A 294 1.34 -15.25 -14.12
CA LEU A 294 1.60 -15.49 -15.53
C LEU A 294 1.56 -17.00 -15.83
N ARG A 295 2.12 -17.87 -14.98
CA ARG A 295 2.03 -19.34 -15.11
C ARG A 295 0.62 -19.90 -14.85
N ALA A 296 -0.20 -19.30 -14.00
CA ALA A 296 -1.59 -19.70 -13.80
C ALA A 296 -2.45 -19.21 -14.97
N MET A 297 -2.11 -18.06 -15.55
CA MET A 297 -2.63 -17.63 -16.85
C MET A 297 -2.14 -18.54 -17.99
N GLU A 298 -0.98 -19.19 -17.87
CA GLU A 298 -0.47 -20.24 -18.78
C GLU A 298 -1.14 -21.61 -18.55
N ALA A 299 -1.36 -22.01 -17.31
CA ALA A 299 -1.84 -23.34 -16.91
C ALA A 299 -3.38 -23.44 -16.86
N GLY A 300 -4.10 -22.31 -16.76
CA GLY A 300 -5.56 -22.26 -16.79
C GLY A 300 -6.18 -22.53 -18.17
N TRP A 301 -5.38 -22.89 -19.17
CA TRP A 301 -5.83 -23.17 -20.54
C TRP A 301 -5.04 -24.34 -21.14
N VAL A 302 -5.32 -25.53 -20.64
CA VAL A 302 -5.20 -26.76 -21.42
C VAL A 302 -6.60 -27.40 -21.45
N ILE A 303 -7.32 -27.17 -22.54
CA ILE A 303 -8.14 -28.22 -23.16
C ILE A 303 -7.38 -28.61 -24.42
#